data_AF-A0A920A744-F1
#
_entry.id   AF-A0A920A744-F1
#
_cell.length_a   1.000
_cell.length_b   1.000
_cell.length_c   1.000
_cell.angle_alpha   90.00
_cell.angle_beta   90.00
_cell.angle_gamma   90.00
#
_symmetry.space_group_name_H-M   'P 1'
#
loop_
_entity.id
_entity.type
_entity.pdbx_description
1 polymer ?
#
loop_
_entity_poly.entity_id
_entity_poly.type
_entity_poly.pdbx_seq_one_letter_code
_entity_poly.pdbx_strand_id
1 'polypeptide(L)' 'MNYLIVDIGNTNIVMAVFDGKKIKKKWRISSFLNRTKDEYILWLKYIADQNFTFKDIIIGSVVPDITQELKSCT' A
#
# COMPACT_ATOMS: atom_id res chain seq x y z
N MET A 1 0.97 -8.95 -15.65
CA MET A 1 0.51 -7.71 -14.98
C MET A 1 0.58 -7.93 -13.49
N ASN A 2 1.04 -6.95 -12.71
CA ASN A 2 1.10 -7.06 -11.25
C ASN A 2 -0.04 -6.25 -10.61
N TYR A 3 -0.42 -6.60 -9.40
CA TYR A 3 -1.35 -5.89 -8.54
C TYR A 3 -0.59 -5.39 -7.31
N LEU A 4 -0.90 -4.17 -6.88
CA LEU A 4 -0.45 -3.69 -5.58
C LEU A 4 -1.52 -4.03 -4.55
N ILE A 5 -1.19 -4.89 -3.59
CA ILE A 5 -2.08 -5.23 -2.48
C ILE A 5 -1.65 -4.38 -1.28
N VAL A 6 -2.62 -3.71 -0.66
CA VAL A 6 -2.44 -2.92 0.56
C VAL A 6 -3.38 -3.47 1.62
N ASP A 7 -2.84 -3.91 2.74
CA ASP A 7 -3.57 -4.41 3.91
C ASP A 7 -3.31 -3.48 5.09
N ILE A 8 -4.34 -2.77 5.56
CA ILE A 8 -4.26 -1.73 6.57
C ILE A 8 -4.92 -2.24 7.86
N GLY A 9 -4.08 -2.61 8.83
CA GLY A 9 -4.49 -2.96 10.19
C GLY A 9 -4.24 -1.82 11.18
N ASN A 10 -4.78 -1.95 12.39
CA ASN A 10 -4.58 -0.97 13.48
C ASN A 10 -3.10 -0.76 13.83
N THR A 11 -2.28 -1.82 13.73
CA THR A 11 -0.87 -1.78 14.17
C THR A 11 0.10 -1.76 13.00
N ASN A 12 -0.27 -2.29 11.83
CA ASN A 12 0.63 -2.39 10.68
C ASN A 12 -0.11 -2.23 9.36
N ILE A 13 0.57 -1.60 8.40
CA ILE A 13 0.22 -1.59 6.99
C ILE A 13 1.18 -2.51 6.25
N VAL A 14 0.63 -3.44 5.47
CA VAL A 14 1.38 -4.35 4.62
C VAL A 14 1.11 -4.01 3.17
N MET A 15 2.17 -3.83 2.39
CA MET A 15 2.08 -3.61 0.95
C MET A 15 2.80 -4.72 0.21
N ALA A 16 2.21 -5.22 -0.87
CA ALA A 16 2.77 -6.36 -1.61
C ALA A 16 2.54 -6.25 -3.12
N VAL A 17 3.53 -6.70 -3.89
CA VAL A 17 3.41 -6.89 -5.34
C VAL A 17 2.94 -8.32 -5.59
N PHE A 18 1.76 -8.47 -6.18
CA PHE A 18 1.16 -9.77 -6.50
C PHE A 18 1.03 -9.94 -8.01
N ASP A 19 1.46 -11.07 -8.57
CA ASP A 19 1.42 -11.29 -10.04
C ASP A 19 0.21 -12.09 -10.53
N GLY A 20 -0.78 -12.33 -9.67
CA GLY A 20 -1.92 -13.20 -9.94
C GLY A 20 -1.71 -14.65 -9.46
N LYS A 21 -0.47 -15.04 -9.13
CA LYS A 21 -0.14 -16.39 -8.62
C LYS A 21 0.60 -16.35 -7.30
N LYS A 22 1.54 -15.42 -7.12
CA LYS A 22 2.37 -15.31 -5.92
C LYS A 22 2.74 -13.87 -5.58
N ILE A 23 3.12 -13.67 -4.31
CA ILE A 23 3.70 -12.41 -3.84
C ILE A 23 5.16 -12.36 -4.29
N LYS A 24 5.52 -11.32 -5.05
CA LYS A 24 6.90 -11.08 -5.53
C LYS A 24 7.74 -10.29 -4.54
N LYS A 25 7.13 -9.32 -3.84
CA LYS A 25 7.79 -8.47 -2.86
C LYS A 25 6.77 -8.00 -1.83
N LYS A 26 7.20 -7.80 -0.59
CA LYS A 26 6.35 -7.38 0.52
C LYS A 26 7.10 -6.38 1.39
N TRP A 27 6.39 -5.35 1.84
CA TRP A 27 6.83 -4.37 2.82
C TRP A 27 5.83 -4.33 3.97
N ARG A 28 6.32 -4.05 5.16
CA ARG A 28 5.51 -3.87 6.37
C ARG A 28 5.97 -2.59 7.05
N ILE A 29 5.00 -1.74 7.38
CA ILE A 29 5.22 -0.47 8.06
C ILE A 29 4.28 -0.47 9.27
N SER A 30 4.70 0.09 10.38
CA SER A 30 3.80 0.30 11.52
C SER A 30 2.73 1.33 11.16
N SER A 31 1.48 1.01 11.49
CA SER A 31 0.35 1.93 11.39
C SER A 31 0.45 2.94 12.51
N PHE A 32 1.21 4.01 12.29
CA PHE A 32 1.11 5.18 13.14
C PHE A 32 -0.07 6.01 12.65
N LEU A 33 -1.10 6.16 13.49
CA LEU A 33 -2.30 6.97 13.22
C LEU A 33 -1.99 8.45 12.91
N ASN A 34 -0.77 8.91 13.19
CA ASN A 34 -0.32 10.29 12.96
C ASN A 34 0.57 10.46 11.72
N ARG A 35 0.70 9.46 10.83
CA ARG A 35 1.42 9.67 9.57
C ARG A 35 0.63 10.62 8.70
N THR A 36 1.27 11.65 8.18
CA THR A 36 0.64 12.56 7.21
C THR A 36 0.51 11.87 5.85
N LYS A 37 -0.47 12.32 5.06
CA LYS A 37 -0.67 11.93 3.65
C LYS A 37 0.64 11.80 2.86
N ASP A 38 1.56 12.74 3.04
CA ASP A 38 2.86 12.79 2.34
C ASP A 38 3.74 11.57 2.60
N GLU A 39 3.68 10.99 3.80
CA GLU A 39 4.46 9.79 4.12
C GLU A 39 3.94 8.56 3.37
N TYR A 40 2.61 8.41 3.25
CA TYR A 40 2.02 7.33 2.46
C TYR A 40 2.33 7.49 0.98
N ILE A 41 2.33 8.73 0.46
CA ILE A 41 2.77 9.03 -0.91
C ILE A 41 4.23 8.63 -1.13
N LEU A 42 5.11 8.91 -0.17
CA LEU A 42 6.52 8.53 -0.27
C LEU A 42 6.70 7.01 -0.40
N TRP A 43 5.93 6.24 0.37
CA TRP A 43 5.93 4.78 0.26
C TRP A 43 5.39 4.28 -1.08
N LEU A 44 4.28 4.86 -1.56
CA LEU A 44 3.73 4.52 -2.88
C LEU A 44 4.72 4.84 -4.00
N LYS A 45 5.39 6.00 -3.94
CA LYS A 45 6.46 6.38 -4.87
C LYS A 45 7.61 5.38 -4.83
N TYR A 46 8.11 5.04 -3.64
CA TYR A 46 9.16 4.05 -3.48
C TYR A 46 8.78 2.69 -4.09
N ILE A 47 7.51 2.28 -3.98
CA ILE A 47 6.99 1.04 -4.58
C ILE A 47 6.82 1.19 -6.10
N ALA A 48 6.38 2.34 -6.59
CA ALA A 48 6.22 2.63 -8.02
C ALA A 48 7.57 2.73 -8.75
N ASP A 49 8.61 3.20 -8.06
CA ASP A 49 10.00 3.25 -8.55
C ASP A 49 10.66 1.86 -8.60
N GLN A 50 10.01 0.83 -8.05
CA GLN A 50 10.41 -0.53 -8.32
C GLN A 50 10.08 -0.84 -9.78
N ASN A 51 10.91 -1.66 -10.46
CA ASN A 51 10.68 -2.09 -11.86
C ASN A 51 9.47 -3.02 -12.02
N PHE A 52 8.28 -2.60 -11.58
CA PHE A 52 7.01 -3.29 -11.66
C PHE A 52 5.97 -2.39 -12.32
N THR A 53 5.28 -2.93 -13.32
CA THR A 53 4.06 -2.31 -13.86
C THR A 53 2.85 -2.86 -13.12
N PHE A 54 2.04 -1.96 -12.56
CA PHE A 54 0.81 -2.29 -11.85
C PHE A 54 -0.41 -2.13 -12.75
N LYS A 55 -1.34 -3.09 -12.67
CA LYS A 55 -2.63 -3.03 -13.36
C LYS A 55 -3.66 -2.29 -12.50
N ASP A 56 -3.74 -2.67 -11.23
CA ASP A 56 -4.70 -2.15 -10.26
C ASP A 56 -4.10 -2.20 -8.85
N ILE A 57 -4.74 -1.45 -7.95
CA ILE A 57 -4.45 -1.43 -6.52
C ILE A 57 -5.65 -2.04 -5.79
N ILE A 58 -5.40 -2.98 -4.89
CA ILE A 58 -6.41 -3.65 -4.07
C ILE A 58 -6.15 -3.28 -2.62
N ILE A 59 -7.12 -2.66 -1.95
CA ILE A 59 -6.99 -2.18 -0.57
C ILE A 59 -7.97 -2.96 0.33
N GLY A 60 -7.42 -3.69 1.29
CA GLY A 60 -8.14 -4.22 2.45
C GLY A 60 -7.82 -3.37 3.67
N SER A 61 -8.84 -2.97 4.44
CA SER A 61 -8.62 -2.08 5.57
C SER A 61 -9.66 -2.26 6.66
N VAL A 62 -9.20 -2.18 7.91
CA VAL A 62 -10.04 -2.02 9.11
C VAL A 62 -9.87 -0.64 9.76
N VAL A 63 -9.10 0.28 9.13
CA VAL A 63 -8.81 1.63 9.62
C VAL A 63 -9.34 2.68 8.62
N PRO A 64 -10.56 3.22 8.82
CA PRO A 64 -11.20 4.11 7.84
C PRO A 64 -10.41 5.37 7.50
N ASP A 65 -9.82 6.03 8.50
CA ASP A 65 -9.13 7.32 8.33
C ASP A 65 -7.94 7.20 7.36
N ILE A 66 -7.06 6.22 7.60
CA ILE A 66 -5.92 5.92 6.73
C ILE A 66 -6.40 5.54 5.31
N THR A 67 -7.55 4.85 5.20
CA THR A 67 -8.10 4.44 3.91
C THR A 67 -8.53 5.64 3.06
N GLN A 68 -9.15 6.65 3.69
CA GLN A 68 -9.53 7.88 2.99
C GLN A 68 -8.31 8.66 2.52
N GLU A 69 -7.28 8.76 3.35
CA GLU A 69 -6.04 9.43 2.98
C GLU A 69 -5.37 8.75 1.77
N LEU A 70 -5.20 7.42 1.81
CA LEU A 70 -4.59 6.67 0.71
C LEU A 70 -5.38 6.77 -0.60
N LYS A 71 -6.71 6.70 -0.55
CA LYS A 71 -7.57 6.88 -1.72
C LYS A 71 -7.44 8.27 -2.33
N SER A 72 -7.11 9.29 -1.54
CA SER A 72 -6.87 10.65 -2.04
C SER A 72 -5.52 10.83 -2.73
N CYS A 73 -4.65 9.81 -2.70
CA CYS A 73 -3.30 9.80 -3.30
C CYS A 73 -3.21 8.99 -4.59
N THR A 74 -4.15 8.07 -4.81
CA THR A 74 -4.25 7.17 -5.96
C THR A 74 -5.22 7.71 -6.99
#